data_AF-A0AAN8V223-F1
#
_entry.id   AF-A0AAN8V223-F1
#
_cell.length_a   1.000
_cell.length_b   1.000
_cell.length_c   1.000
_cell.angle_alpha   90.00
_cell.angle_beta   90.00
_cell.angle_gamma   90.00
#
_symmetry.space_group_name_H-M   'P 1'
#
loop_
_entity.id
_entity.type
_entity.pdbx_description
1 polymer ?
#
loop_
_entity_poly.entity_id
_entity_poly.type
_entity_poly.pdbx_seq_one_letter_code
_entity_poly.pdbx_strand_id
1 'polypeptide(L)' 'IEPKGITIKVQLVYYLCRNGQLKHTHYVELTHVSNQPLHLKDFKDRLTILRGKGMPSIYSWSCN' A
#
# COMPACT_ATOMS: atom_id res chain seq x y z
N ILE A 1 -18.86 -1.46 -13.07
CA ILE A 1 -18.42 -0.40 -14.01
C ILE A 1 -16.95 -0.17 -13.72
N GLU A 2 -16.05 -0.66 -14.58
CA GLU A 2 -14.61 -0.41 -14.42
C GLU A 2 -14.32 1.08 -14.65
N PRO A 3 -13.39 1.70 -13.90
CA PRO A 3 -13.04 3.09 -14.10
C PRO A 3 -12.41 3.27 -15.49
N LYS A 4 -13.05 4.11 -16.30
CA LYS A 4 -12.72 4.39 -17.71
C LYS A 4 -11.52 5.34 -17.84
N GLY A 5 -10.45 5.10 -17.09
CA GLY A 5 -9.25 5.94 -16.99
C GLY A 5 -7.96 5.18 -17.28
N ILE A 6 -6.92 5.89 -17.71
CA ILE A 6 -5.59 5.31 -17.93
C ILE A 6 -5.07 4.76 -16.60
N THR A 7 -4.69 3.49 -16.57
CA THR A 7 -4.08 2.88 -15.37
C THR A 7 -2.56 3.01 -15.42
N ILE A 8 -1.97 3.34 -14.26
CA ILE A 8 -0.52 3.44 -14.05
C ILE A 8 -0.08 2.45 -12.99
N LYS A 9 1.18 2.04 -13.04
CA LYS A 9 1.82 1.27 -11.99
C LYS A 9 2.49 2.24 -11.02
N VAL A 10 2.13 2.17 -9.75
CA VAL A 10 2.77 2.93 -8.68
C VAL A 10 3.63 1.99 -7.85
N GLN A 11 4.90 2.35 -7.71
CA GLN A 11 5.87 1.63 -6.92
C GLN A 11 5.96 2.28 -5.54
N LEU A 12 5.79 1.49 -4.49
CA LEU A 12 5.86 1.97 -3.11
C LEU A 12 6.89 1.17 -2.32
N VAL A 13 7.51 1.86 -1.39
CA VAL A 13 8.39 1.29 -0.39
C VAL A 13 7.79 1.58 0.98
N TYR A 14 7.71 0.56 1.83
CA TYR A 14 7.25 0.74 3.21
C TYR A 14 8.18 0.03 4.20
N TYR A 15 8.11 0.51 5.43
CA TYR A 15 8.87 -0.01 6.55
C TYR A 15 7.90 -0.40 7.66
N LEU A 16 8.23 -1.46 8.39
CA LEU A 16 7.48 -1.87 9.57
C LEU A 16 8.37 -1.71 10.80
N CYS A 17 7.84 -1.07 11.83
CA CYS A 17 8.48 -1.02 13.12
C CYS A 17 7.71 -1.89 14.12
N ARG A 18 8.43 -2.70 14.91
CA ARG A 18 7.84 -3.43 16.04
C ARG A 18 8.83 -3.39 17.20
N ASN A 19 8.36 -2.99 18.38
CA ASN A 19 9.20 -2.83 19.58
C ASN A 19 10.38 -1.85 19.36
N GLY A 20 10.16 -0.75 18.61
CA GLY A 20 11.19 0.24 18.31
C GLY A 20 12.23 -0.20 17.27
N GLN A 21 12.13 -1.42 16.74
CA GLN A 21 13.06 -1.94 15.73
C GLN A 21 12.43 -1.87 14.34
N LEU A 22 13.16 -1.25 13.41
CA LEU A 22 12.80 -1.21 12.00
C LEU A 22 13.12 -2.57 11.36
N LYS A 23 12.14 -3.12 10.66
CA LYS A 23 12.30 -4.34 9.87
C LYS A 23 12.86 -4.03 8.48
N HIS A 24 13.19 -5.11 7.76
CA HIS A 24 13.62 -5.02 6.37
C HIS A 24 12.61 -4.24 5.52
N THR A 25 13.15 -3.45 4.58
CA THR A 25 12.40 -2.66 3.62
C THR A 25 11.50 -3.56 2.76
N HIS A 26 10.26 -3.13 2.51
CA HIS A 26 9.35 -3.88 1.66
C HIS A 26 8.94 -3.07 0.45
N TYR A 27 9.06 -3.69 -0.73
CA TYR A 27 8.60 -3.15 -2.00
C TYR A 27 7.20 -3.67 -2.31
N VAL A 28 6.34 -2.80 -2.87
CA VAL A 28 5.06 -3.20 -3.43
C VAL A 28 4.74 -2.39 -4.68
N GLU A 29 4.12 -3.04 -5.66
CA GLU A 29 3.54 -2.39 -6.83
C GLU A 29 2.02 -2.48 -6.75
N LEU A 30 1.33 -1.37 -7.06
CA LEU A 30 -0.12 -1.29 -7.21
C LEU A 30 -0.50 -0.69 -8.56
N THR A 31 -1.64 -1.13 -9.08
CA THR A 31 -2.27 -0.51 -10.25
C THR A 31 -3.21 0.59 -9.77
N HIS A 32 -3.05 1.80 -10.29
CA HIS A 32 -3.84 2.97 -9.90
C HIS A 32 -4.38 3.71 -11.11
N VAL A 33 -5.50 4.42 -10.98
CA VAL A 33 -6.04 5.24 -12.06
C VAL A 33 -5.28 6.56 -12.11
N SER A 34 -4.76 6.90 -13.29
CA SER A 34 -4.06 8.15 -13.54
C SER A 34 -4.95 9.35 -13.20
N ASN A 35 -4.33 10.44 -12.71
CA ASN A 35 -4.99 11.68 -12.26
C ASN A 35 -5.97 11.51 -11.08
N GLN A 36 -6.03 10.35 -10.43
CA GLN A 36 -6.70 10.20 -9.14
C GLN A 36 -5.68 10.28 -8.00
N PRO A 37 -6.04 10.87 -6.85
CA PRO A 37 -5.18 10.83 -5.67
C PRO A 37 -4.99 9.38 -5.21
N LEU A 38 -3.77 9.04 -4.82
CA LEU A 38 -3.47 7.77 -4.18
C LEU A 38 -3.78 7.89 -2.70
N HIS A 39 -4.67 7.04 -2.18
CA HIS A 39 -5.01 7.02 -0.77
C HIS A 39 -4.29 5.91 -0.04
N LEU A 40 -4.05 6.11 1.27
CA LEU A 40 -3.54 5.06 2.15
C LEU A 40 -4.43 3.80 2.13
N LYS A 41 -5.74 3.97 1.88
CA LYS A 41 -6.68 2.85 1.71
C LYS A 41 -6.25 1.92 0.57
N ASP A 42 -5.85 2.46 -0.57
CA ASP A 42 -5.48 1.67 -1.75
C ASP A 42 -4.26 0.79 -1.47
N PHE A 43 -3.28 1.35 -0.75
CA PHE A 43 -2.11 0.61 -0.27
C PHE A 43 -2.48 -0.48 0.75
N LYS A 44 -3.34 -0.18 1.74
CA LYS A 44 -3.79 -1.18 2.74
C LYS A 44 -4.60 -2.30 2.10
N ASP A 45 -5.41 -2.00 1.10
CA ASP A 45 -6.16 -3.00 0.33
C ASP A 45 -5.20 -3.90 -0.47
N ARG A 46 -4.17 -3.32 -1.09
CA ARG A 46 -3.11 -4.09 -1.75
C ARG A 46 -2.35 -4.99 -0.79
N LEU A 47 -2.03 -4.52 0.41
CA LEU A 47 -1.38 -5.34 1.43
C LEU A 47 -2.29 -6.47 1.93
N THR A 48 -3.59 -6.21 2.05
CA THR A 48 -4.57 -7.25 2.39
C THR A 48 -4.54 -8.41 1.40
N ILE A 49 -4.40 -8.10 0.10
CA ILE A 49 -4.27 -9.12 -0.96
C ILE A 49 -2.93 -9.87 -0.86
N LEU A 50 -1.81 -9.15 -0.65
CA LEU A 50 -0.47 -9.74 -0.68
C LEU A 50 -0.05 -10.46 0.61
N ARG A 51 -0.59 -10.04 1.76
CA ARG A 51 -0.15 -10.45 3.10
C ARG A 51 -1.30 -10.96 3.99
N GLY A 52 -2.55 -10.86 3.54
CA GLY A 52 -3.74 -11.30 4.26
C GLY A 52 -4.44 -10.18 5.04
N LYS A 53 -5.74 -10.35 5.29
CA LYS A 53 -6.65 -9.35 5.88
C LYS A 53 -6.22 -8.78 7.23
N GLY A 54 -5.51 -9.55 8.06
CA GLY A 54 -5.06 -9.11 9.38
C GLY A 54 -3.77 -8.29 9.36
N MET A 55 -2.97 -8.36 8.29
CA MET A 55 -1.63 -7.76 8.30
C MET A 55 -1.64 -6.22 8.36
N PRO A 56 -2.42 -5.49 7.54
CA PRO A 56 -2.39 -4.03 7.59
C PRO A 56 -3.12 -3.43 8.80
N SER A 57 -3.90 -4.20 9.56
CA SER A 57 -4.59 -3.70 10.76
C SER A 57 -3.75 -3.76 12.04
N ILE A 58 -2.69 -4.57 12.08
CA ILE A 58 -1.80 -4.69 13.25
C ILE A 58 -0.70 -3.63 13.30
N TYR A 59 -0.69 -2.68 12.35
CA TYR A 59 0.25 -1.57 12.29
C TYR A 59 -0.48 -0.25 12.08
N SER A 60 0.07 0.83 12.64
CA SER A 60 -0.26 2.21 12.26
C SER A 60 0.56 2.61 11.04
N TRP A 61 -0.06 3.32 10.10
CA TRP A 61 0.57 3.68 8.82
C TRP A 61 0.66 5.20 8.66
N SER A 62 1.79 5.65 8.13
CA SER A 62 2.01 7.03 7.72
C SER A 62 2.64 7.05 6.32
N CYS A 63 2.35 8.10 5.56
CA CYS A 63 3.05 8.45 4.32
C CYS A 63 3.99 9.62 4.62
N ASN A 64 5.16 9.62 3.97
CA ASN A 64 6.12 10.72 4.02
C ASN A 64 6.18 11.41 2.65
#